data_AF-A0A2D4HE80-F1
#
_entry.id   AF-A0A2D4HE80-F1
#
_cell.length_a   1.000
_cell.length_b   1.000
_cell.length_c   1.000
_cell.angle_alpha   90.00
_cell.angle_beta   90.00
_cell.angle_gamma   90.00
#
_symmetry.space_group_name_H-M   'P 1'
#
loop_
_entity.id
_entity.type
_entity.pdbx_description
1 polymer ?
#
loop_
_entity_poly.entity_id
_entity_poly.type
_entity_poly.pdbx_seq_one_letter_code
_entity_poly.pdbx_strand_id
1 'polypeptide(L)'
;MPIQGQPCFCKYAQGADSVEPMFKHLKLTYVGLQLIVVILPGKTPVYAEVKRVGDTLLGMATQCVQVKNVVKTSPQTLSNLCLKINAKLGGINNVLVPHQRPSVFQQPVIFLGADVTHPPAGDGKKPSIAAVVGSMDGHPSRYCATVRVQTSRQETSQELLYSQEVIQDLTNMVRELLIQFYKSTRFKPTRIIYYRGGVSEGQMKQVAWPELIAIRKACISLEEDYRPGITYIVVQKRHHTRLFCADKTERVGKSGNVPAGTTVDSTITHPSE
;
A
#
# COMPACT_ATOMS: atom_id res chain seq x y z
N MET A 1 -12.77 4.43 -17.84
CA MET A 1 -13.47 5.51 -18.53
C MET A 1 -12.52 6.14 -19.55
N PRO A 2 -12.91 6.31 -20.81
CA PRO A 2 -12.08 7.00 -21.80
C PRO A 2 -11.96 8.49 -21.47
N ILE A 3 -10.82 9.10 -21.82
CA ILE A 3 -10.68 10.57 -21.82
C ILE A 3 -11.47 11.09 -23.03
N GLN A 4 -12.62 11.73 -22.78
CA GLN A 4 -13.60 12.05 -23.82
C GLN A 4 -13.29 13.34 -24.60
N GLY A 5 -12.41 14.21 -24.08
CA GLY A 5 -12.13 15.50 -24.70
C GLY A 5 -10.86 16.15 -24.17
N GLN A 6 -10.67 17.41 -24.57
CA GLN A 6 -9.58 18.26 -24.10
C GLN A 6 -9.71 18.57 -22.60
N PRO A 7 -8.60 18.92 -21.90
CA PRO A 7 -8.69 19.35 -20.51
C PRO A 7 -9.53 20.62 -20.37
N CYS A 8 -10.35 20.70 -19.33
CA CYS A 8 -11.15 21.90 -19.03
C CYS A 8 -10.28 23.10 -18.59
N PHE A 9 -9.03 22.85 -18.18
CA PHE A 9 -8.07 23.87 -17.77
C PHE A 9 -6.64 23.42 -18.10
N CYS A 10 -5.83 24.32 -18.66
CA CYS A 10 -4.40 24.11 -18.89
C CYS A 10 -3.64 25.43 -18.71
N LYS A 11 -2.73 25.50 -17.73
CA LYS A 11 -1.90 26.68 -17.46
C LYS A 11 -0.51 26.28 -16.98
N TYR A 12 0.45 27.16 -17.21
CA TYR A 12 1.76 27.10 -16.57
C TYR A 12 1.68 27.70 -15.16
N ALA A 13 2.51 27.18 -14.27
CA ALA A 13 2.71 27.68 -12.91
C ALA A 13 4.17 27.47 -12.52
N GLN A 14 4.67 28.27 -11.57
CA GLN A 14 6.03 28.16 -11.05
C GLN A 14 6.01 28.21 -9.52
N GLY A 15 6.92 27.46 -8.89
CA GLY A 15 7.06 27.41 -7.44
C GLY A 15 5.99 26.57 -6.75
N ALA A 16 6.31 26.13 -5.52
CA ALA A 16 5.39 25.35 -4.68
C ALA A 16 4.19 26.19 -4.21
N ASP A 17 4.39 27.48 -3.97
CA ASP A 17 3.37 28.41 -3.46
C ASP A 17 2.19 28.59 -4.42
N SER A 18 2.37 28.27 -5.70
CA SER A 18 1.31 28.33 -6.71
C SER A 18 0.33 27.16 -6.68
N VAL A 19 0.70 26.04 -6.03
CA VAL A 19 -0.06 24.78 -6.08
C VAL A 19 -1.40 24.92 -5.35
N GLU A 20 -1.37 25.37 -4.09
CA GLU A 20 -2.59 25.44 -3.27
C GLU A 20 -3.63 26.42 -3.83
N PRO A 21 -3.27 27.68 -4.20
CA PRO A 21 -4.23 28.61 -4.81
C PRO A 21 -4.83 28.06 -6.11
N MET A 22 -4.00 27.44 -6.97
CA MET A 22 -4.46 26.86 -8.23
C MET A 22 -5.43 25.70 -7.99
N PHE A 23 -5.11 24.79 -7.06
CA PHE A 23 -5.99 23.65 -6.80
C PHE A 23 -7.31 24.07 -6.14
N LYS A 24 -7.29 25.07 -5.25
CA LYS A 24 -8.52 25.67 -4.70
C LYS A 24 -9.40 26.24 -5.80
N HIS A 25 -8.81 27.01 -6.72
CA HIS A 25 -9.53 27.52 -7.88
C HIS A 25 -10.13 26.38 -8.71
N LEU A 26 -9.33 25.36 -9.06
CA LEU A 26 -9.79 24.22 -9.84
C LEU A 26 -10.98 23.48 -9.19
N LYS A 27 -10.91 23.24 -7.87
CA LYS A 27 -11.97 22.56 -7.11
C LYS A 27 -13.28 23.35 -7.09
N LEU A 28 -13.19 24.68 -6.96
CA LEU A 28 -14.37 25.55 -6.86
C LEU A 28 -14.98 25.87 -8.23
N THR A 29 -14.16 25.95 -9.28
CA THR A 29 -14.60 26.37 -10.61
C THR A 29 -15.12 25.23 -11.46
N TYR A 30 -14.53 24.03 -11.38
CA TYR A 30 -14.87 22.91 -12.26
C TYR A 30 -15.62 21.81 -11.49
N VAL A 31 -16.96 21.92 -11.49
CA VAL A 31 -17.84 20.90 -10.90
C VAL A 31 -17.62 19.56 -11.61
N GLY A 32 -17.43 18.49 -10.82
CA GLY A 32 -17.16 17.16 -11.35
C GLY A 32 -15.73 16.92 -11.84
N LEU A 33 -14.78 17.81 -11.52
CA LEU A 33 -13.36 17.62 -11.84
C LEU A 33 -12.83 16.29 -11.25
N GLN A 34 -12.37 15.39 -12.13
CA GLN A 34 -11.95 14.05 -11.74
C GLN A 34 -10.44 13.93 -11.48
N LEU A 35 -9.60 14.64 -12.23
CA LEU A 35 -8.14 14.46 -12.21
C LEU A 35 -7.41 15.76 -12.53
N ILE A 36 -6.30 16.01 -11.83
CA ILE A 36 -5.29 17.01 -12.22
C ILE A 36 -4.02 16.28 -12.68
N VAL A 37 -3.61 16.50 -13.93
CA VAL A 37 -2.31 16.07 -14.44
C VAL A 37 -1.29 17.18 -14.23
N VAL A 38 -0.21 16.91 -13.49
CA VAL A 38 0.81 17.91 -13.14
C VAL A 38 2.12 17.58 -13.84
N ILE A 39 2.60 18.48 -14.69
CA ILE A 39 3.88 18.32 -15.39
C ILE A 39 4.99 18.93 -14.53
N LEU A 40 6.03 18.15 -14.24
CA LEU A 40 7.14 18.56 -13.37
C LEU A 40 8.48 18.57 -14.12
N PRO A 41 9.38 19.53 -13.86
CA PRO A 41 10.66 19.67 -14.56
C PRO A 41 11.71 18.62 -14.17
N GLY A 42 11.41 17.72 -13.22
CA GLY A 42 12.37 16.76 -12.68
C GLY A 42 12.15 16.55 -11.18
N LYS A 43 13.24 16.43 -10.42
CA LYS A 43 13.20 16.42 -8.95
C LYS A 43 12.97 17.84 -8.46
N THR A 44 11.87 18.07 -7.74
CA THR A 44 11.45 19.40 -7.29
C THR A 44 10.62 19.30 -6.01
N PRO A 45 10.68 20.28 -5.09
CA PRO A 45 9.80 20.33 -3.91
C PRO A 45 8.32 20.41 -4.28
N VAL A 46 7.97 20.89 -5.48
CA VAL A 46 6.59 20.98 -5.97
C VAL A 46 5.88 19.62 -5.93
N TYR A 47 6.60 18.50 -6.12
CA TYR A 47 5.99 17.17 -6.02
C TYR A 47 5.38 16.92 -4.64
N ALA A 48 6.12 17.23 -3.57
CA ALA A 48 5.63 17.02 -2.20
C ALA A 48 4.43 17.92 -1.91
N GLU A 49 4.48 19.17 -2.38
CA GLU A 49 3.39 20.12 -2.20
C GLU A 49 2.11 19.72 -2.95
N VAL A 50 2.23 19.24 -4.19
CA VAL A 50 1.11 18.67 -4.95
C VAL A 50 0.45 17.50 -4.20
N LYS A 51 1.24 16.66 -3.55
CA LYS A 51 0.72 15.53 -2.76
C LYS A 51 0.10 15.97 -1.44
N ARG A 52 0.70 16.93 -0.74
CA ARG A 52 0.11 17.53 0.46
C ARG A 52 -1.25 18.16 0.14
N VAL A 53 -1.31 19.06 -0.83
CA VAL A 53 -2.55 19.75 -1.20
C VAL A 53 -3.59 18.77 -1.75
N GLY A 54 -3.20 17.88 -2.67
CA GLY A 54 -4.10 16.93 -3.31
C GLY A 54 -4.63 15.87 -2.36
N ASP A 55 -3.73 15.17 -1.64
CA ASP A 55 -4.09 13.97 -0.89
C ASP A 55 -4.59 14.29 0.54
N THR A 56 -4.15 15.40 1.16
CA THR A 56 -4.51 15.72 2.55
C THR A 56 -5.41 16.94 2.73
N LEU A 57 -5.20 18.03 1.97
CA LEU A 57 -6.00 19.25 2.15
C LEU A 57 -7.31 19.26 1.36
N LEU A 58 -7.27 18.91 0.07
CA LEU A 58 -8.40 19.12 -0.84
C LEU A 58 -9.06 17.82 -1.30
N GLY A 59 -8.42 16.66 -1.14
CA GLY A 59 -8.97 15.37 -1.55
C GLY A 59 -9.18 15.26 -3.07
N MET A 60 -8.18 15.68 -3.85
CA MET A 60 -8.23 15.70 -5.32
C MET A 60 -7.24 14.72 -5.92
N ALA A 61 -7.68 13.91 -6.89
CA ALA A 61 -6.80 12.98 -7.57
C ALA A 61 -5.75 13.72 -8.42
N THR A 62 -4.48 13.42 -8.19
CA THR A 62 -3.35 14.03 -8.92
C THR A 62 -2.47 12.99 -9.61
N GLN A 63 -2.07 13.24 -10.86
CA GLN A 63 -1.11 12.43 -11.59
C GLN A 63 0.06 13.29 -12.09
N CYS A 64 1.21 13.17 -11.43
CA CYS A 64 2.42 13.88 -11.84
C CYS A 64 3.13 13.14 -13.00
N VAL A 65 3.68 13.89 -13.95
CA VAL A 65 4.48 13.37 -15.08
C VAL A 65 5.73 14.23 -15.23
N GLN A 66 6.89 13.60 -15.38
CA GLN A 66 8.11 14.36 -15.67
C GLN A 66 8.06 14.93 -17.10
N VAL A 67 8.51 16.16 -17.28
CA VAL A 67 8.49 16.88 -18.57
C VAL A 67 9.15 16.07 -19.69
N LYS A 68 10.24 15.34 -19.40
CA LYS A 68 10.91 14.47 -20.39
C LYS A 68 9.98 13.41 -20.99
N ASN A 69 9.03 12.89 -20.21
CA ASN A 69 8.06 11.88 -20.65
C ASN A 69 6.84 12.51 -21.35
N VAL A 70 6.68 13.83 -21.27
CA VAL A 70 5.69 14.60 -22.04
C VAL A 70 6.29 15.00 -23.38
N VAL A 71 7.54 15.49 -23.38
CA VAL A 71 8.27 15.88 -24.59
C VAL A 71 8.51 14.67 -25.49
N LYS A 72 8.96 13.55 -24.92
CA LYS A 72 9.15 12.30 -25.66
C LYS A 72 8.27 11.21 -25.04
N THR A 73 7.12 11.00 -25.65
CA THR A 73 6.18 9.96 -25.25
C THR A 73 6.60 8.60 -25.82
N SER A 74 6.22 7.53 -25.14
CA SER A 74 6.25 6.17 -25.70
C SER A 74 4.96 5.44 -25.36
N PRO A 75 4.44 4.56 -26.23
CA PRO A 75 3.21 3.82 -25.97
C PRO A 75 3.24 3.05 -24.65
N GLN A 76 4.38 2.44 -24.33
CA GLN A 76 4.59 1.73 -23.06
C GLN A 76 4.47 2.65 -21.84
N THR A 77 5.07 3.85 -21.89
CA THR A 77 5.01 4.82 -20.79
C THR A 77 3.60 5.34 -20.60
N LEU A 78 2.90 5.66 -21.69
CA LEU A 78 1.53 6.13 -21.66
C LEU A 78 0.56 5.04 -21.15
N SER A 79 0.74 3.79 -21.57
CA SER A 79 -0.03 2.66 -21.06
C SER A 79 0.14 2.51 -19.54
N ASN A 80 1.39 2.53 -19.04
CA ASN A 80 1.67 2.49 -17.61
C ASN A 80 1.10 3.69 -16.84
N LEU A 81 1.03 4.87 -17.47
CA LEU A 81 0.39 6.05 -16.90
C LEU A 81 -1.12 5.86 -16.77
N CYS A 82 -1.78 5.32 -17.80
CA CYS A 82 -3.20 4.99 -17.79
C CYS A 82 -3.57 3.97 -16.70
N LEU A 83 -2.72 2.95 -16.46
CA LEU A 83 -2.93 2.01 -15.36
C LEU A 83 -3.04 2.69 -13.99
N LYS A 84 -2.22 3.74 -13.76
CA LYS A 84 -2.23 4.52 -12.51
C LYS A 84 -3.43 5.46 -12.43
N ILE A 85 -3.78 6.09 -13.55
CA ILE A 85 -4.94 7.00 -13.63
C ILE A 85 -6.22 6.23 -13.35
N ASN A 86 -6.42 5.08 -14.01
CA ASN A 86 -7.62 4.26 -13.83
C ASN A 86 -7.79 3.84 -12.36
N ALA A 87 -6.72 3.36 -11.72
CA ALA A 87 -6.75 2.99 -10.31
C ALA A 87 -7.06 4.17 -9.37
N LYS A 88 -6.48 5.35 -9.61
CA LYS A 88 -6.74 6.56 -8.81
C LYS A 88 -8.16 7.08 -8.91
N LEU A 89 -8.81 6.86 -10.05
CA LEU A 89 -10.20 7.22 -10.28
C LEU A 89 -11.18 6.10 -9.89
N GLY A 90 -10.71 5.09 -9.13
CA GLY A 90 -11.53 4.01 -8.59
C GLY A 90 -11.81 2.87 -9.57
N GLY A 91 -11.19 2.88 -10.75
CA GLY A 91 -11.31 1.81 -11.74
C GLY A 91 -10.52 0.56 -11.36
N ILE A 92 -10.93 -0.57 -11.95
CA ILE A 92 -10.26 -1.88 -11.83
C ILE A 92 -9.51 -2.12 -13.15
N ASN A 93 -8.20 -2.41 -13.07
CA ASN A 93 -7.37 -2.64 -14.26
C ASN A 93 -7.55 -4.06 -14.81
N ASN A 94 -7.54 -5.04 -13.92
CA ASN A 94 -7.73 -6.46 -14.19
C ASN A 94 -8.07 -7.16 -12.87
N VAL A 95 -8.55 -8.40 -12.98
CA VAL A 95 -8.88 -9.26 -11.85
C VAL A 95 -8.31 -10.65 -12.09
N LEU A 96 -8.07 -11.39 -11.01
CA LEU A 96 -7.75 -12.82 -11.11
C LEU A 96 -8.91 -13.58 -11.74
N VAL A 97 -8.59 -14.59 -12.56
CA VAL A 97 -9.59 -15.46 -13.19
C VAL A 97 -10.41 -16.16 -12.10
N PRO A 98 -11.72 -15.86 -11.95
CA PRO A 98 -12.44 -16.17 -10.71
C PRO A 98 -12.48 -17.65 -10.32
N HIS A 99 -12.53 -18.55 -11.31
CA HIS A 99 -12.61 -20.01 -11.13
C HIS A 99 -11.25 -20.69 -10.92
N GLN A 100 -10.14 -19.97 -11.10
CA GLN A 100 -8.78 -20.45 -10.82
C GLN A 100 -8.28 -20.01 -9.45
N ARG A 101 -9.12 -19.30 -8.68
CA ARG A 101 -8.75 -18.79 -7.35
C ARG A 101 -8.82 -19.91 -6.30
N PRO A 102 -7.98 -19.85 -5.26
CA PRO A 102 -8.03 -20.80 -4.15
C PRO A 102 -9.37 -20.74 -3.40
N SER A 103 -9.71 -21.83 -2.71
CA SER A 103 -10.99 -22.00 -1.99
C SER A 103 -11.24 -20.94 -0.91
N VAL A 104 -10.21 -20.24 -0.43
CA VAL A 104 -10.34 -19.13 0.53
C VAL A 104 -11.32 -18.04 0.04
N PHE A 105 -11.46 -17.87 -1.27
CA PHE A 105 -12.37 -16.90 -1.91
C PHE A 105 -13.85 -17.32 -1.91
N GLN A 106 -14.18 -18.55 -1.47
CA GLN A 106 -15.57 -19.02 -1.37
C GLN A 106 -16.36 -18.35 -0.24
N GLN A 107 -15.66 -17.74 0.72
CA GLN A 107 -16.25 -16.94 1.78
C GLN A 107 -15.62 -15.55 1.79
N PRO A 108 -16.29 -14.53 2.36
CA PRO A 108 -15.73 -13.20 2.47
C PRO A 108 -14.37 -13.21 3.18
N VAL A 109 -13.34 -12.71 2.50
CA VAL A 109 -11.97 -12.63 3.02
C VAL A 109 -11.42 -11.24 2.76
N ILE A 110 -10.73 -10.67 3.75
CA ILE A 110 -9.99 -9.43 3.60
C ILE A 110 -8.49 -9.73 3.60
N PHE A 111 -7.78 -9.17 2.63
CA PHE A 111 -6.33 -9.22 2.53
C PHE A 111 -5.77 -7.92 3.05
N LEU A 112 -4.95 -8.01 4.09
CA LEU A 112 -4.27 -6.90 4.71
C LEU A 112 -2.78 -6.93 4.35
N GLY A 113 -2.21 -5.77 4.07
CA GLY A 113 -0.77 -5.59 3.90
C GLY A 113 -0.28 -4.52 4.86
N ALA A 114 0.79 -4.78 5.58
CA ALA A 114 1.32 -3.88 6.60
C ALA A 114 2.83 -3.73 6.52
N ASP A 115 3.32 -2.50 6.72
CA ASP A 115 4.75 -2.19 6.74
C ASP A 115 5.05 -1.03 7.70
N VAL A 116 6.28 -1.00 8.22
CA VAL A 116 6.82 0.11 9.01
C VAL A 116 8.06 0.62 8.31
N THR A 117 8.07 1.92 7.99
CA THR A 117 9.24 2.60 7.43
C THR A 117 9.93 3.42 8.50
N HIS A 118 11.20 3.12 8.73
CA HIS A 118 12.06 3.85 9.66
C HIS A 118 12.79 5.01 8.98
N PRO A 119 13.14 6.06 9.74
CA PRO A 119 14.01 7.12 9.24
C PRO A 119 15.41 6.59 8.90
N PRO A 120 16.21 7.35 8.13
CA PRO A 120 17.60 6.97 7.84
C PRO A 120 18.43 6.76 9.11
N ALA A 121 19.44 5.90 9.03
CA ALA A 121 20.36 5.65 10.13
C ALA A 121 21.00 6.96 10.63
N GLY A 122 21.02 7.15 11.95
CA GLY A 122 21.53 8.36 12.60
C GLY A 122 20.49 9.47 12.82
N ASP A 123 19.28 9.36 12.28
CA ASP A 123 18.19 10.32 12.54
C ASP A 123 17.34 9.87 13.73
N GLY A 124 17.63 10.45 14.91
CA GLY A 124 16.88 10.18 16.14
C GLY A 124 15.63 11.04 16.33
N LYS A 125 15.35 11.99 15.43
CA LYS A 125 14.25 12.96 15.58
C LYS A 125 13.03 12.60 14.76
N LYS A 126 13.22 12.03 13.57
CA LYS A 126 12.10 11.67 12.71
C LYS A 126 11.37 10.44 13.25
N PRO A 127 10.03 10.42 13.14
CA PRO A 127 9.25 9.27 13.55
C PRO A 127 9.33 8.15 12.50
N SER A 128 8.93 6.95 12.92
CA SER A 128 8.62 5.86 12.00
C SER A 128 7.19 6.02 11.47
N ILE A 129 6.93 5.50 10.28
CA ILE A 129 5.61 5.56 9.64
C ILE A 129 5.10 4.13 9.46
N ALA A 130 3.97 3.82 10.10
CA ALA A 130 3.25 2.56 9.92
C ALA A 130 2.13 2.75 8.90
N ALA A 131 1.99 1.80 7.98
CA ALA A 131 0.92 1.78 7.00
C ALA A 131 0.26 0.41 6.97
N VAL A 132 -1.07 0.38 6.91
CA VAL A 132 -1.86 -0.83 6.73
C VAL A 132 -2.86 -0.59 5.61
N VAL A 133 -2.91 -1.50 4.64
CA VAL A 133 -3.89 -1.49 3.56
C VAL A 133 -4.81 -2.69 3.68
N GLY A 134 -6.03 -2.57 3.17
CA GLY A 134 -6.99 -3.68 3.11
C GLY A 134 -7.69 -3.73 1.76
N SER A 135 -7.88 -4.94 1.24
CA SER A 135 -8.69 -5.17 0.03
C SER A 135 -10.14 -4.76 0.26
N MET A 136 -10.83 -4.21 -0.74
CA MET A 136 -12.17 -3.62 -0.59
C MET A 136 -13.23 -4.26 -1.51
N ASP A 137 -12.88 -5.36 -2.17
CA ASP A 137 -13.75 -6.12 -3.07
C ASP A 137 -13.42 -7.62 -3.02
N GLY A 138 -14.27 -8.44 -3.65
CA GLY A 138 -14.06 -9.89 -3.74
C GLY A 138 -13.02 -10.32 -4.77
N HIS A 139 -12.49 -9.42 -5.60
CA HIS A 139 -11.44 -9.66 -6.61
C HIS A 139 -10.03 -9.37 -6.09
N PRO A 140 -9.89 -9.12 -4.79
CA PRO A 140 -9.01 -8.13 -4.14
C PRO A 140 -8.21 -7.23 -5.10
N SER A 141 -8.88 -6.34 -5.83
CA SER A 141 -8.23 -5.38 -6.73
C SER A 141 -8.09 -3.99 -6.12
N ARG A 142 -9.17 -3.48 -5.50
CA ARG A 142 -9.17 -2.18 -4.83
C ARG A 142 -8.71 -2.30 -3.39
N TYR A 143 -7.92 -1.32 -2.94
CA TYR A 143 -7.44 -1.23 -1.57
C TYR A 143 -7.71 0.15 -0.97
N CYS A 144 -8.03 0.18 0.32
CA CYS A 144 -7.97 1.39 1.14
C CYS A 144 -6.75 1.33 2.06
N ALA A 145 -6.26 2.51 2.48
CA ALA A 145 -5.06 2.65 3.28
C ALA A 145 -5.35 3.40 4.58
N THR A 146 -4.70 2.99 5.66
CA THR A 146 -4.55 3.73 6.91
C THR A 146 -3.06 3.94 7.15
N VAL A 147 -2.70 5.11 7.68
CA VAL A 147 -1.31 5.49 7.95
C VAL A 147 -1.21 6.17 9.31
N ARG A 148 -0.14 5.89 10.05
CA ARG A 148 0.14 6.43 11.37
C ARG A 148 1.61 6.79 11.51
N VAL A 149 1.85 7.84 12.26
CA VAL A 149 3.18 8.24 12.70
C VAL A 149 3.38 7.65 14.10
N GLN A 150 4.51 6.95 14.32
CA GLN A 150 4.86 6.39 15.63
C GLN A 150 6.30 6.77 16.00
N THR A 151 6.50 7.12 17.28
CA THR A 151 7.78 7.66 17.75
C THR A 151 8.82 6.55 17.97
N SER A 152 10.10 6.89 17.76
CA SER A 152 11.25 5.98 17.85
C SER A 152 11.55 5.56 19.31
N ARG A 153 11.17 6.35 20.31
CA ARG A 153 11.35 6.00 21.73
C ARG A 153 10.21 6.59 22.53
N GLN A 154 9.44 5.74 23.20
CA GLN A 154 8.69 6.20 24.35
C GLN A 154 9.70 6.37 25.49
N GLU A 155 10.10 7.62 25.76
CA GLU A 155 10.58 8.04 27.09
C GLU A 155 9.39 8.10 28.06
N THR A 156 8.65 7.01 28.17
CA THR A 156 7.54 6.91 29.12
C THR A 156 7.93 5.83 30.11
N SER A 157 8.37 6.31 31.27
CA SER A 157 8.44 5.57 32.51
C SER A 157 7.16 4.76 32.66
N GLN A 158 7.30 3.44 32.83
CA GLN A 158 6.26 2.43 33.05
C GLN A 158 5.53 1.92 31.79
N GLU A 159 5.82 0.63 31.55
CA GLU A 159 5.01 -0.41 30.88
C GLU A 159 5.17 -0.61 29.35
N LEU A 160 6.02 -1.61 29.05
CA LEU A 160 6.21 -2.37 27.80
C LEU A 160 7.01 -1.66 26.68
N LEU A 161 8.32 -1.92 26.68
CA LEU A 161 9.24 -1.71 25.56
C LEU A 161 8.82 -2.59 24.36
N TYR A 162 7.83 -2.17 23.59
CA TYR A 162 7.56 -2.80 22.30
C TYR A 162 8.63 -2.37 21.29
N SER A 163 9.05 -3.31 20.44
CA SER A 163 9.92 -3.00 19.31
C SER A 163 9.33 -1.83 18.50
N GLN A 164 10.18 -0.93 17.99
CA GLN A 164 9.74 0.14 17.07
C GLN A 164 9.05 -0.42 15.81
N GLU A 165 9.25 -1.70 15.53
CA GLU A 165 8.58 -2.46 14.47
C GLU A 165 7.11 -2.78 14.77
N VAL A 166 6.68 -2.78 16.03
CA VAL A 166 5.28 -3.06 16.35
C VAL A 166 4.42 -1.90 15.89
N ILE A 167 3.40 -2.17 15.08
CA ILE A 167 2.44 -1.13 14.69
C ILE A 167 1.57 -0.77 15.91
N GLN A 168 1.83 0.40 16.48
CA GLN A 168 1.25 0.80 17.78
C GLN A 168 -0.27 0.95 17.73
N ASP A 169 -0.80 1.54 16.66
CA ASP A 169 -2.23 1.81 16.49
C ASP A 169 -2.95 0.79 15.60
N LEU A 170 -2.41 -0.44 15.50
CA LEU A 170 -2.92 -1.47 14.58
C LEU A 170 -4.41 -1.79 14.82
N THR A 171 -4.86 -1.76 16.07
CA THR A 171 -6.26 -2.03 16.44
C THR A 171 -7.21 -1.08 15.70
N ASN A 172 -6.95 0.23 15.74
CA ASN A 172 -7.80 1.22 15.08
C ASN A 172 -7.65 1.16 13.56
N MET A 173 -6.42 0.99 13.06
CA MET A 173 -6.15 0.85 11.63
C MET A 173 -6.92 -0.32 11.00
N VAL A 174 -6.95 -1.49 11.66
CA VAL A 174 -7.69 -2.66 11.20
C VAL A 174 -9.20 -2.45 11.34
N ARG A 175 -9.66 -1.83 12.45
CA ARG A 175 -11.07 -1.50 12.65
C ARG A 175 -11.61 -0.63 11.52
N GLU A 176 -10.90 0.43 11.14
CA GLU A 176 -11.26 1.31 10.02
C GLU A 176 -11.40 0.52 8.71
N LEU A 177 -10.44 -0.36 8.42
CA LEU A 177 -10.45 -1.16 7.19
C LEU A 177 -11.58 -2.19 7.16
N LEU A 178 -11.90 -2.83 8.29
CA LEU A 178 -13.03 -3.74 8.41
C LEU A 178 -14.39 -3.03 8.20
N ILE A 179 -14.55 -1.84 8.78
CA ILE A 179 -15.74 -1.00 8.56
C ILE A 179 -15.84 -0.63 7.07
N GLN A 180 -14.73 -0.21 6.46
CA GLN A 180 -14.72 0.21 5.06
C GLN A 180 -14.97 -0.96 4.10
N PHE A 181 -14.44 -2.15 4.42
CA PHE A 181 -14.75 -3.38 3.70
C PHE A 181 -16.25 -3.67 3.75
N TYR A 182 -16.86 -3.66 4.94
CA TYR A 182 -18.29 -3.90 5.09
C TYR A 182 -19.14 -2.87 4.34
N LYS A 183 -18.76 -1.58 4.36
CA LYS A 183 -19.42 -0.54 3.56
C LYS A 183 -19.34 -0.81 2.06
N SER A 184 -18.22 -1.35 1.59
CA SER A 184 -17.94 -1.58 0.17
C SER A 184 -18.57 -2.87 -0.36
N THR A 185 -18.60 -3.94 0.45
CA THR A 185 -19.01 -5.28 0.01
C THR A 185 -20.32 -5.75 0.61
N ARG A 186 -20.76 -5.15 1.73
CA ARG A 186 -21.87 -5.63 2.59
C ARG A 186 -21.64 -7.01 3.22
N PHE A 187 -20.41 -7.49 3.21
CA PHE A 187 -20.02 -8.74 3.87
C PHE A 187 -19.07 -8.48 5.02
N LYS A 188 -19.20 -9.27 6.09
CA LYS A 188 -18.20 -9.34 7.16
C LYS A 188 -17.17 -10.40 6.78
N PRO A 189 -15.85 -10.10 6.79
CA PRO A 189 -14.83 -11.10 6.52
C PRO A 189 -14.92 -12.27 7.50
N THR A 190 -14.99 -13.50 7.02
CA THR A 190 -14.84 -14.69 7.85
C THR A 190 -13.37 -15.03 8.07
N ARG A 191 -12.48 -14.48 7.22
CA ARG A 191 -11.02 -14.66 7.27
C ARG A 191 -10.29 -13.35 7.06
N ILE A 192 -9.18 -13.17 7.79
CA ILE A 192 -8.23 -12.07 7.65
C ILE A 192 -6.87 -12.69 7.27
N ILE A 193 -6.36 -12.35 6.09
CA ILE A 193 -5.03 -12.75 5.64
C ILE A 193 -4.12 -11.53 5.77
N TYR A 194 -3.17 -11.56 6.71
CA TYR A 194 -2.33 -10.41 7.07
C TYR A 194 -0.88 -10.66 6.64
N TYR A 195 -0.43 -9.89 5.64
CA TYR A 195 0.95 -9.88 5.17
C TYR A 195 1.73 -8.74 5.84
N ARG A 196 2.66 -9.07 6.74
CA ARG A 196 3.53 -8.11 7.43
C ARG A 196 4.91 -8.07 6.78
N GLY A 197 5.25 -6.97 6.11
CA GLY A 197 6.59 -6.71 5.56
C GLY A 197 7.60 -6.33 6.65
N GLY A 198 8.87 -6.11 6.31
CA GLY A 198 9.82 -5.31 7.12
C GLY A 198 10.31 -5.88 8.46
N VAL A 199 9.74 -6.96 8.99
CA VAL A 199 10.16 -7.52 10.29
C VAL A 199 11.40 -8.40 10.15
N SER A 200 12.40 -8.20 11.01
CA SER A 200 13.59 -9.06 11.08
C SER A 200 13.28 -10.39 11.80
N GLU A 201 14.02 -11.46 11.49
CA GLU A 201 13.80 -12.79 12.08
C GLU A 201 13.86 -12.76 13.62
N GLY A 202 14.86 -12.06 14.18
CA GLY A 202 15.03 -11.94 15.63
C GLY A 202 13.90 -11.19 16.35
N GLN A 203 13.09 -10.41 15.63
CA GLN A 203 11.97 -9.65 16.19
C GLN A 203 10.61 -10.29 15.89
N MET A 204 10.56 -11.36 15.09
CA MET A 204 9.33 -11.91 14.55
C MET A 204 8.31 -12.26 15.65
N LYS A 205 8.74 -12.97 16.70
CA LYS A 205 7.87 -13.33 17.84
C LYS A 205 7.40 -12.10 18.62
N GLN A 206 8.30 -11.12 18.81
CA GLN A 206 8.01 -9.90 19.56
C GLN A 206 7.02 -8.99 18.82
N VAL A 207 6.99 -9.04 17.48
CA VAL A 207 6.06 -8.27 16.65
C VAL A 207 4.75 -9.00 16.41
N ALA A 208 4.81 -10.30 16.11
CA ALA A 208 3.63 -11.08 15.75
C ALA A 208 2.60 -11.15 16.90
N TRP A 209 3.05 -11.34 18.15
CA TRP A 209 2.14 -11.53 19.27
C TRP A 209 1.31 -10.27 19.59
N PRO A 210 1.90 -9.07 19.79
CA PRO A 210 1.13 -7.85 20.02
C PRO A 210 0.23 -7.48 18.84
N GLU A 211 0.71 -7.65 17.61
CA GLU A 211 -0.08 -7.32 16.41
C GLU A 211 -1.28 -8.27 16.23
N LEU A 212 -1.10 -9.57 16.48
CA LEU A 212 -2.21 -10.54 16.44
C LEU A 212 -3.28 -10.21 17.49
N ILE A 213 -2.87 -9.81 18.69
CA ILE A 213 -3.78 -9.32 19.74
C ILE A 213 -4.52 -8.07 19.24
N ALA A 214 -3.83 -7.13 18.61
CA ALA A 214 -4.45 -5.91 18.09
C ALA A 214 -5.49 -6.19 16.99
N ILE A 215 -5.21 -7.11 16.05
CA ILE A 215 -6.17 -7.54 15.03
C ILE A 215 -7.40 -8.18 15.69
N ARG A 216 -7.21 -9.04 16.71
CA ARG A 216 -8.31 -9.63 17.47
C ARG A 216 -9.14 -8.54 18.16
N LYS A 217 -8.49 -7.63 18.91
CA LYS A 217 -9.14 -6.50 19.58
C LYS A 217 -9.98 -5.66 18.62
N ALA A 218 -9.49 -5.42 17.39
CA ALA A 218 -10.25 -4.70 16.38
C ALA A 218 -11.56 -5.42 16.03
N CYS A 219 -11.53 -6.75 15.89
CA CYS A 219 -12.72 -7.56 15.63
C CYS A 219 -13.71 -7.51 16.81
N ILE A 220 -13.24 -7.77 18.04
CA ILE A 220 -14.10 -7.75 19.25
C ILE A 220 -14.74 -6.37 19.44
N SER A 221 -14.00 -5.30 19.17
CA SER A 221 -14.50 -3.93 19.33
C SER A 221 -15.64 -3.59 18.37
N LEU A 222 -15.76 -4.29 17.24
CA LEU A 222 -16.83 -4.08 16.26
C LEU A 222 -18.09 -4.85 16.64
N GLU A 223 -17.90 -6.06 17.16
CA GLU A 223 -18.97 -6.95 17.59
C GLU A 223 -18.39 -7.99 18.56
N GLU A 224 -19.05 -8.19 19.71
CA GLU A 224 -18.52 -8.94 20.84
C GLU A 224 -18.10 -10.37 20.47
N ASP A 225 -18.87 -11.06 19.61
CA ASP A 225 -18.62 -12.44 19.18
C ASP A 225 -17.91 -12.57 17.82
N TYR A 226 -17.51 -11.45 17.20
CA TYR A 226 -16.85 -11.49 15.90
C TYR A 226 -15.41 -12.02 16.02
N ARG A 227 -15.20 -13.26 15.56
CA ARG A 227 -13.94 -14.02 15.65
C ARG A 227 -13.56 -14.62 14.29
N PRO A 228 -13.18 -13.81 13.28
CA PRO A 228 -12.73 -14.34 12.01
C PRO A 228 -11.42 -15.13 12.16
N GLY A 229 -11.19 -16.11 11.29
CA GLY A 229 -9.91 -16.80 11.23
C GLY A 229 -8.81 -15.84 10.79
N ILE A 230 -7.67 -15.82 11.49
CA ILE A 230 -6.54 -14.93 11.18
C ILE A 230 -5.34 -15.76 10.72
N THR A 231 -4.82 -15.45 9.53
CA THR A 231 -3.56 -15.99 9.03
C THR A 231 -2.53 -14.85 9.01
N TYR A 232 -1.46 -15.00 9.79
CA TYR A 232 -0.40 -14.00 9.92
C TYR A 232 0.84 -14.48 9.17
N ILE A 233 1.28 -13.73 8.16
CA ILE A 233 2.38 -14.10 7.25
C ILE A 233 3.40 -12.97 7.26
N VAL A 234 4.63 -13.28 7.68
CA VAL A 234 5.75 -12.34 7.59
C VAL A 234 6.40 -12.45 6.22
N VAL A 235 6.62 -11.30 5.56
CA VAL A 235 7.21 -11.21 4.22
C VAL A 235 8.56 -10.53 4.31
N GLN A 236 9.63 -11.28 4.12
CA GLN A 236 10.99 -10.76 4.15
C GLN A 236 11.61 -10.72 2.76
N LYS A 237 11.91 -9.51 2.27
CA LYS A 237 12.63 -9.30 0.99
C LYS A 237 14.13 -9.11 1.19
N ARG A 238 14.54 -8.59 2.35
CA ARG A 238 15.94 -8.24 2.65
C ARG A 238 16.56 -9.34 3.51
N HIS A 239 17.11 -10.37 2.86
CA HIS A 239 17.81 -11.49 3.48
C HIS A 239 19.01 -11.92 2.64
N HIS A 240 19.79 -12.88 3.15
CA HIS A 240 21.02 -13.36 2.50
C HIS A 240 20.86 -14.64 1.68
N THR A 241 19.71 -15.34 1.76
CA THR A 241 19.41 -16.49 0.89
C THR A 241 19.41 -16.10 -0.60
N ARG A 242 20.07 -16.87 -1.44
CA ARG A 242 20.12 -16.72 -2.89
C ARG A 242 19.86 -18.06 -3.55
N LEU A 243 19.02 -18.07 -4.58
CA LEU A 243 18.68 -19.26 -5.35
C LEU A 243 19.23 -19.12 -6.76
N PHE A 244 19.74 -20.22 -7.31
CA PHE A 244 20.31 -20.29 -8.64
C PHE A 244 19.75 -21.52 -9.36
N CYS A 245 19.60 -21.42 -10.68
CA CYS A 245 19.27 -22.59 -11.49
C CYS A 245 20.45 -23.55 -11.47
N ALA A 246 20.19 -24.83 -11.14
CA ALA A 246 21.20 -25.87 -11.22
C ALA A 246 21.63 -26.09 -12.69
N ASP A 247 20.65 -26.14 -13.60
CA ASP A 247 20.90 -26.14 -15.04
C ASP A 247 21.05 -24.70 -15.57
N LYS A 248 22.03 -24.50 -16.47
CA LYS A 248 22.21 -23.24 -17.19
C LYS A 248 21.07 -22.96 -18.18
N THR A 249 20.39 -23.99 -18.69
CA THR A 249 19.30 -23.86 -19.67
C THR A 249 18.04 -23.23 -19.06
N GLU A 250 17.83 -23.37 -17.76
CA GLU A 250 16.68 -22.81 -17.03
C GLU A 250 16.82 -21.32 -16.70
N ARG A 251 18.01 -20.74 -16.93
CA ARG A 251 18.30 -19.34 -16.59
C ARG A 251 17.50 -18.39 -17.47
N VAL A 252 16.81 -17.42 -16.85
CA VAL A 252 15.96 -16.47 -17.57
C VAL A 252 16.66 -15.15 -17.88
N GLY A 253 16.71 -14.84 -19.18
CA GLY A 253 17.16 -13.55 -19.71
C GLY A 253 18.64 -13.24 -19.46
N LYS A 254 19.04 -11.99 -19.72
CA LYS A 254 20.45 -11.55 -19.59
C LYS A 254 20.99 -11.67 -18.16
N SER A 255 20.13 -11.53 -17.15
CA SER A 255 20.53 -11.63 -15.74
C SER A 255 20.79 -13.06 -15.28
N GLY A 256 20.24 -14.05 -15.98
CA GLY A 256 20.39 -15.47 -15.64
C GLY A 256 19.83 -15.89 -14.27
N ASN A 257 18.72 -15.26 -13.85
CA ASN A 257 18.05 -15.60 -12.58
C ASN A 257 17.13 -16.81 -12.74
N VAL A 258 16.67 -17.34 -11.60
CA VAL A 258 15.57 -18.31 -11.52
C VAL A 258 14.27 -17.77 -12.15
N PRO A 259 13.40 -18.61 -12.73
CA PRO A 259 12.15 -18.17 -13.32
C PRO A 259 11.16 -17.63 -12.27
N ALA A 260 10.27 -16.72 -12.70
CA ALA A 260 9.20 -16.21 -11.85
C ALA A 260 8.26 -17.36 -11.43
N GLY A 261 7.93 -17.45 -10.15
CA GLY A 261 7.16 -18.55 -9.58
C GLY A 261 7.99 -19.69 -8.99
N THR A 262 9.33 -19.59 -8.99
CA THR A 262 10.18 -20.53 -8.24
C THR A 262 9.84 -20.48 -6.74
N THR A 263 9.44 -21.62 -6.18
CA THR A 263 9.09 -21.78 -4.75
C THR A 263 9.94 -22.89 -4.15
N VAL A 264 10.46 -22.66 -2.95
CA VAL A 264 11.23 -23.63 -2.18
C VAL A 264 10.65 -23.69 -0.77
N ASP A 265 10.08 -24.83 -0.41
CA ASP A 265 9.47 -25.12 0.88
C ASP A 265 10.13 -26.32 1.60
N SER A 266 11.19 -26.89 1.01
CA SER A 266 11.93 -28.01 1.56
C SER A 266 13.43 -27.74 1.74
N THR A 267 14.09 -28.54 2.57
CA THR A 267 15.56 -28.64 2.74
C THR A 267 16.25 -27.43 3.39
N ILE A 268 15.96 -26.21 2.94
CA ILE A 268 16.60 -24.96 3.40
C ILE A 268 15.61 -24.04 4.14
N THR A 269 14.44 -24.58 4.50
CA THR A 269 13.40 -23.94 5.30
C THR A 269 13.55 -24.25 6.79
N HIS A 270 12.63 -23.76 7.62
CA HIS A 270 12.66 -23.99 9.07
C HIS A 270 12.56 -25.49 9.39
N PRO A 271 13.35 -26.05 10.32
CA PRO A 271 13.45 -27.51 10.53
C PRO A 271 12.21 -28.17 11.14
N SER A 272 11.20 -27.40 11.54
CA SER A 272 10.01 -27.88 12.26
C SER A 272 8.69 -27.50 11.57
N GLU A 273 8.73 -27.22 10.28
CA GLU A 273 7.54 -27.15 9.43
C GLU A 273 7.13 -28.53 8.92
#